data_AF-A0A943WTN9-F1
#
_entry.id   AF-A0A943WTN9-F1
#
_cell.length_a   1.000
_cell.length_b   1.000
_cell.length_c   1.000
_cell.angle_alpha   90.00
_cell.angle_beta   90.00
_cell.angle_gamma   90.00
#
_symmetry.space_group_name_H-M   'P 1'
#
loop_
_entity.id
_entity.type
_entity.pdbx_description
1 polymer ?
#
loop_
_entity_poly.entity_id
_entity_poly.type
_entity_poly.pdbx_seq_one_letter_code
_entity_poly.pdbx_strand_id
1 'polypeptide(L)'
;MSYADQVFIENCKAILSRGVWDTDREVRPRWEDGTPAHTVKLFGVVNRYDLREEFPVITVRKQYLKSAVDELLWIWQKKSNNVHDLNSHIWDAWADETGSIGKAYGYQLGVKHHYPQGDMDQVDKVLWDLKHDPASRRILTNLYNHHD
;
A
#
# COMPACT_ATOMS: atom_id res chain seq x y z
N MET A 1 -12.34 -18.01 13.84
CA MET A 1 -11.16 -17.56 13.07
C MET A 1 -11.68 -17.12 11.71
N SER A 2 -11.49 -15.86 11.33
CA SER A 2 -12.00 -15.34 10.05
C SER A 2 -11.33 -16.05 8.87
N TYR A 3 -11.88 -15.91 7.66
CA TYR A 3 -11.19 -16.43 6.49
C TYR A 3 -9.85 -15.69 6.27
N ALA A 4 -9.81 -14.38 6.51
CA ALA A 4 -8.57 -13.60 6.53
C ALA A 4 -7.50 -14.16 7.49
N ASP A 5 -7.88 -14.63 8.68
CA ASP A 5 -6.94 -15.26 9.61
C ASP A 5 -6.38 -16.59 9.08
N GLN A 6 -7.24 -17.41 8.46
CA GLN A 6 -6.84 -18.70 7.89
C GLN A 6 -5.80 -18.47 6.78
N VAL A 7 -6.12 -17.58 5.84
CA VAL A 7 -5.22 -17.19 4.73
C VAL A 7 -3.90 -16.62 5.27
N PHE A 8 -3.94 -15.77 6.29
CA PHE A 8 -2.73 -15.23 6.91
C PHE A 8 -1.85 -16.33 7.50
N ILE A 9 -2.42 -17.24 8.30
CA ILE A 9 -1.70 -18.35 8.93
C ILE A 9 -1.10 -19.30 7.88
N GLU A 10 -1.85 -19.63 6.84
CA GLU A 10 -1.39 -20.48 5.74
C GLU A 10 -0.21 -19.85 5.00
N ASN A 11 -0.27 -18.54 4.72
CA ASN A 11 0.83 -17.81 4.12
C ASN A 11 2.08 -17.81 5.01
N CYS A 12 1.94 -17.58 6.32
CA CYS A 12 3.05 -17.68 7.27
C CYS A 12 3.65 -19.09 7.28
N LYS A 13 2.83 -20.14 7.34
CA LYS A 13 3.30 -21.54 7.28
C LYS A 13 4.02 -21.83 5.97
N ALA A 14 3.52 -21.33 4.84
CA ALA A 14 4.13 -21.51 3.54
C ALA A 14 5.51 -20.82 3.45
N ILE A 15 5.63 -19.59 3.96
CA ILE A 15 6.91 -18.87 4.02
C ILE A 15 7.92 -19.63 4.89
N LEU A 16 7.51 -20.08 6.08
CA LEU A 16 8.41 -20.77 7.01
C LEU A 16 8.87 -22.14 6.49
N SER A 17 8.01 -22.87 5.77
CA SER A 17 8.31 -24.22 5.28
C SER A 17 8.99 -24.27 3.91
N ARG A 18 8.72 -23.29 3.04
CA ARG A 18 9.14 -23.32 1.62
C ARG A 18 9.81 -22.02 1.15
N GLY A 19 9.96 -21.04 2.02
CA GLY A 19 10.57 -19.76 1.67
C GLY A 19 12.07 -19.86 1.44
N VAL A 20 12.61 -18.85 0.78
CA VAL A 20 14.04 -18.70 0.51
C VAL A 20 14.62 -17.71 1.52
N TRP A 21 15.68 -18.11 2.21
CA TRP A 21 16.45 -17.25 3.11
C TRP A 21 17.39 -16.32 2.33
N ASP A 22 17.66 -15.14 2.88
CA ASP A 22 18.68 -14.21 2.38
C ASP A 22 19.96 -14.21 3.23
N THR A 23 20.20 -15.27 4.00
CA THR A 23 21.37 -15.41 4.90
C THR A 23 22.70 -15.48 4.16
N ASP A 24 22.69 -15.74 2.85
CA ASP A 24 23.85 -15.71 1.95
C ASP A 24 24.10 -14.32 1.35
N ARG A 25 23.32 -13.30 1.73
CA ARG A 25 23.40 -11.94 1.18
C ARG A 25 23.77 -10.91 2.23
N GLU A 26 24.46 -9.87 1.79
CA GLU A 26 24.57 -8.66 2.61
C GLU A 26 23.22 -7.93 2.62
N VAL A 27 22.65 -7.79 3.81
CA VAL A 27 21.41 -7.04 4.04
C VAL A 27 21.74 -5.71 4.71
N ARG A 28 20.94 -4.66 4.45
CA ARG A 28 21.05 -3.35 5.12
C ARG A 28 20.32 -3.30 6.48
N PRO A 29 19.12 -3.87 6.64
CA PRO A 29 18.41 -3.83 7.93
C PRO A 29 19.20 -4.48 9.07
N ARG A 30 19.08 -3.90 10.27
CA ARG A 30 19.75 -4.33 11.50
C ARG A 30 18.76 -4.35 12.65
N TRP A 31 18.93 -5.28 13.58
CA TRP A 31 18.26 -5.27 14.88
C TRP A 31 18.84 -4.17 15.78
N GLU A 32 18.19 -3.90 16.92
CA GLU A 32 18.65 -2.90 17.89
C GLU A 32 20.04 -3.21 18.46
N ASP A 33 20.43 -4.49 18.52
CA ASP A 33 21.76 -4.94 18.92
C ASP A 33 22.81 -4.83 17.81
N GLY A 34 22.44 -4.32 16.63
CA GLY A 34 23.32 -4.14 15.48
C GLY A 34 23.54 -5.40 14.64
N THR A 35 22.92 -6.53 14.96
CA THR A 35 23.03 -7.74 14.14
C THR A 35 22.20 -7.63 12.85
N PRO A 36 22.62 -8.24 11.71
CA PRO A 36 21.84 -8.29 10.48
C PRO A 36 20.44 -8.88 10.65
N ALA A 37 19.42 -8.16 10.19
CA ALA A 37 18.04 -8.63 10.19
C ALA A 37 17.70 -9.34 8.87
N HIS A 38 17.96 -10.65 8.84
CA HIS A 38 17.68 -11.53 7.70
C HIS A 38 16.19 -11.90 7.58
N THR A 39 15.77 -12.28 6.38
CA THR A 39 14.38 -12.63 6.07
C THR A 39 14.27 -13.99 5.37
N VAL A 40 13.10 -14.63 5.55
CA VAL A 40 12.63 -15.75 4.72
C VAL A 40 11.43 -15.28 3.91
N LYS A 41 11.42 -15.54 2.60
CA LYS A 41 10.41 -14.99 1.68
C LYS A 41 9.89 -16.01 0.68
N LEU A 42 8.65 -15.81 0.26
CA LEU A 42 8.00 -16.58 -0.80
C LEU A 42 7.56 -15.62 -1.92
N PHE A 43 7.86 -15.95 -3.17
CA PHE A 43 7.54 -15.11 -4.31
C PHE A 43 6.14 -15.42 -4.87
N GLY A 44 5.38 -14.38 -5.22
CA GLY A 44 4.12 -14.53 -5.96
C GLY A 44 2.94 -15.07 -5.16
N VAL A 45 2.78 -14.64 -3.91
CA VAL A 45 1.59 -14.98 -3.09
C VAL A 45 0.37 -14.18 -3.57
N VAL A 46 -0.73 -14.85 -3.88
CA VAL A 46 -1.99 -14.23 -4.31
C VAL A 46 -3.13 -14.69 -3.40
N ASN A 47 -3.76 -13.74 -2.73
CA ASN A 47 -4.94 -13.97 -1.89
C ASN A 47 -6.19 -13.36 -2.54
N ARG A 48 -7.34 -14.02 -2.39
CA ARG A 48 -8.64 -13.52 -2.89
C ARG A 48 -9.64 -13.53 -1.76
N TYR A 49 -10.39 -12.45 -1.61
CA TYR A 49 -11.40 -12.28 -0.56
C TYR A 49 -12.74 -11.93 -1.22
N ASP A 50 -13.82 -12.60 -0.81
CA ASP A 50 -15.16 -12.17 -1.18
C ASP A 50 -15.65 -11.13 -0.16
N LEU A 51 -15.67 -9.87 -0.57
CA LEU A 51 -16.06 -8.74 0.30
C LEU A 51 -17.54 -8.74 0.67
N ARG A 52 -18.37 -9.61 0.07
CA ARG A 52 -19.77 -9.80 0.45
C ARG A 52 -19.93 -10.68 1.68
N GLU A 53 -18.94 -11.53 1.96
CA GLU A 53 -18.97 -12.51 3.05
C GLU A 53 -18.31 -11.96 4.32
N GLU A 54 -17.17 -11.31 4.19
CA GLU A 54 -16.48 -10.69 5.33
C GLU A 54 -15.63 -9.47 4.93
N PHE A 55 -15.40 -8.59 5.91
CA PHE A 55 -14.37 -7.56 5.81
C PHE A 55 -13.01 -8.19 6.14
N PRO A 56 -12.02 -8.18 5.23
CA PRO A 56 -10.80 -8.98 5.36
C PRO A 56 -9.78 -8.35 6.32
N VAL A 57 -10.15 -8.23 7.59
CA VAL A 57 -9.29 -7.80 8.69
C VAL A 57 -8.96 -8.99 9.57
N ILE A 58 -7.67 -9.21 9.78
CA ILE A 58 -7.19 -10.28 10.65
C ILE A 58 -7.59 -10.01 12.11
N THR A 59 -7.97 -11.07 12.81
CA THR A 59 -8.38 -11.08 14.22
C THR A 59 -7.37 -11.79 15.12
N VAL A 60 -6.35 -12.47 14.56
CA VAL A 60 -5.24 -13.06 15.34
C VAL A 60 -4.47 -12.06 16.21
N ARG A 61 -4.54 -10.77 15.88
CA ARG A 61 -4.03 -9.67 16.72
C ARG A 61 -4.82 -8.40 16.41
N LYS A 62 -4.86 -7.46 17.36
CA LYS A 62 -5.50 -6.14 17.19
C LYS A 62 -4.88 -5.39 16.01
N GLN A 63 -5.73 -4.85 15.14
CA GLN A 63 -5.32 -3.97 14.03
C GLN A 63 -5.62 -2.50 14.35
N TYR A 64 -4.78 -1.59 13.85
CA TYR A 64 -4.94 -0.15 13.99
C TYR A 64 -5.78 0.43 12.85
N LEU A 65 -7.02 -0.06 12.70
CA LEU A 65 -7.89 0.26 11.56
C LEU A 65 -8.12 1.76 11.38
N LYS A 66 -8.27 2.52 12.48
CA LYS A 66 -8.44 3.98 12.41
C LYS A 66 -7.27 4.66 11.70
N SER A 67 -6.03 4.28 12.05
CA SER A 67 -4.83 4.83 11.42
C SER A 67 -4.69 4.40 9.96
N ALA A 68 -5.03 3.14 9.64
CA ALA A 68 -5.01 2.66 8.26
C ALA A 68 -6.02 3.40 7.37
N VAL A 69 -7.22 3.71 7.88
CA VAL A 69 -8.21 4.52 7.16
C VAL A 69 -7.74 5.96 7.02
N ASP A 70 -7.11 6.55 8.04
CA ASP A 70 -6.56 7.90 7.97
C ASP A 70 -5.48 8.02 6.87
N GLU A 71 -4.56 7.06 6.80
CA GLU A 71 -3.55 6.97 5.74
C GLU A 71 -4.18 6.77 4.35
N LEU A 72 -5.19 5.91 4.23
CA LEU A 72 -5.94 5.73 2.99
C LEU A 72 -6.53 7.06 2.50
N LEU A 73 -7.17 7.82 3.38
CA LEU A 73 -7.77 9.12 3.04
C LEU A 73 -6.70 10.18 2.73
N TRP A 74 -5.59 10.19 3.46
CA TRP A 74 -4.45 11.08 3.18
C TRP A 74 -3.90 10.87 1.76
N ILE A 75 -3.72 9.62 1.34
CA ILE A 75 -3.22 9.28 0.00
C ILE A 75 -4.30 9.49 -1.08
N TRP A 76 -5.49 8.92 -0.93
CA TRP A 76 -6.46 8.82 -2.03
C TRP A 76 -7.46 9.98 -2.11
N GLN A 77 -7.81 10.59 -0.97
CA GLN A 77 -8.78 11.67 -0.93
C GLN A 77 -8.08 13.03 -0.90
N LYS A 78 -7.18 13.23 0.07
CA LYS A 78 -6.41 14.48 0.17
C LYS A 78 -5.37 14.58 -0.95
N LYS A 79 -4.90 13.44 -1.47
CA LYS A 79 -3.84 13.39 -2.50
C LYS A 79 -2.59 14.14 -2.02
N SER A 80 -2.32 14.04 -0.72
CA SER A 80 -1.21 14.74 -0.07
C SER A 80 0.02 13.86 0.03
N ASN A 81 1.17 14.51 0.03
CA ASN A 81 2.47 13.94 0.33
C ASN A 81 3.11 14.62 1.55
N ASN A 82 2.33 15.36 2.35
CA ASN A 82 2.83 16.06 3.53
C ASN A 82 2.29 15.42 4.81
N VAL A 83 3.18 15.02 5.72
CA VAL A 83 2.83 14.31 6.96
C VAL A 83 2.01 15.17 7.93
N HIS A 84 2.04 16.50 7.81
CA HIS A 84 1.19 17.39 8.60
C HIS A 84 -0.30 17.25 8.27
N ASP A 85 -0.63 16.67 7.11
CA ASP A 85 -2.01 16.34 6.73
C ASP A 85 -2.45 14.96 7.25
N LEU A 86 -1.59 14.23 7.94
CA LEU A 86 -1.83 12.89 8.47
C LEU A 86 -1.85 12.93 10.02
N ASN A 87 -2.78 12.24 10.68
CA ASN A 87 -2.83 12.25 12.15
C ASN A 87 -1.80 11.31 12.78
N SER A 88 -1.28 10.36 12.02
CA SER A 88 -0.30 9.37 12.47
C SER A 88 1.13 9.83 12.19
N HIS A 89 2.03 9.52 13.12
CA HIS A 89 3.46 9.82 13.03
C HIS A 89 4.30 8.70 12.38
N ILE A 90 3.65 7.70 11.79
CA ILE A 90 4.37 6.54 11.21
C ILE A 90 5.17 6.91 9.97
N TRP A 91 4.98 8.09 9.37
CA TRP A 91 5.73 8.56 8.20
C TRP A 91 6.81 9.59 8.53
N ASP A 92 6.92 10.03 9.79
CA ASP A 92 7.80 11.13 10.19
C ASP A 92 9.27 10.85 9.84
N ALA A 93 9.71 9.59 9.90
CA ALA A 93 11.08 9.20 9.57
C ALA A 93 11.45 9.36 8.08
N TRP A 94 10.46 9.59 7.21
CA TRP A 94 10.65 9.79 5.76
C TRP A 94 10.38 11.23 5.32
N ALA A 95 9.94 12.10 6.23
CA ALA A 95 9.61 13.48 5.91
C ALA A 95 10.86 14.36 5.83
N ASP A 96 10.87 15.29 4.87
CA ASP A 96 11.83 16.38 4.79
C ASP A 96 11.51 17.49 5.82
N GLU A 97 12.34 18.55 5.84
CA GLU A 97 12.20 19.68 6.76
C GLU A 97 10.86 20.42 6.66
N THR A 98 10.13 20.25 5.54
CA THR A 98 8.81 20.86 5.30
C THR A 98 7.65 19.90 5.56
N GLY A 99 7.95 18.67 5.99
CA GLY A 99 6.98 17.61 6.21
C GLY A 99 6.65 16.78 4.94
N SER A 100 7.31 17.05 3.81
CA SER A 100 7.02 16.33 2.56
C SER A 100 7.75 15.00 2.49
N ILE A 101 7.11 13.97 1.92
CA ILE A 101 7.75 12.70 1.57
C ILE A 101 8.20 12.65 0.10
N GLY A 102 8.34 13.81 -0.54
CA GLY A 102 8.70 13.94 -1.96
C GLY A 102 7.55 13.61 -2.92
N LYS A 103 7.86 13.33 -4.18
CA LYS A 103 6.88 13.05 -5.25
C LYS A 103 6.31 11.62 -5.17
N ALA A 104 5.82 11.22 -4.01
CA ALA A 104 5.32 9.86 -3.77
C ALA A 104 3.82 9.85 -3.43
N TYR A 105 3.20 8.66 -3.56
CA TYR A 105 1.83 8.36 -3.12
C TYR A 105 0.78 9.39 -3.55
N GLY A 106 0.24 10.17 -2.61
CA GLY A 106 -0.83 11.12 -2.87
C GLY A 106 -0.45 12.16 -3.93
N TYR A 107 0.82 12.57 -3.98
CA TYR A 107 1.32 13.45 -5.04
C TYR A 107 1.05 12.88 -6.43
N GLN A 108 1.40 11.60 -6.66
CA GLN A 108 1.20 10.92 -7.96
C GLN A 108 -0.28 10.83 -8.32
N LEU A 109 -1.15 10.61 -7.33
CA LEU A 109 -2.59 10.55 -7.54
C LEU A 109 -3.21 11.92 -7.86
N GLY A 110 -2.58 13.02 -7.43
CA GLY A 110 -3.03 14.39 -7.66
C GLY A 110 -2.46 15.07 -8.92
N VAL A 111 -1.53 14.44 -9.64
CA VAL A 111 -1.03 14.97 -10.91
C VAL A 111 -2.15 14.93 -11.96
N LYS A 112 -2.45 16.08 -12.56
CA LYS A 112 -3.45 16.19 -13.63
C LYS A 112 -2.86 15.80 -14.98
N HIS A 113 -3.65 15.07 -15.75
CA HIS A 113 -3.36 14.69 -17.12
C HIS A 113 -4.51 15.12 -18.04
N HIS A 114 -4.18 15.40 -19.30
CA HIS A 114 -5.17 15.72 -20.32
C HIS A 114 -5.77 14.44 -20.90
N TYR A 115 -7.09 14.27 -20.76
CA TYR A 115 -7.86 13.20 -21.39
C TYR A 115 -8.85 13.79 -22.41
N PRO A 116 -9.37 12.98 -23.36
CA PRO A 116 -10.41 13.44 -24.29
C PRO A 116 -11.65 14.04 -23.62
N GLN A 117 -11.92 13.66 -22.37
CA GLN A 117 -13.06 14.12 -21.57
C GLN A 117 -12.76 15.39 -20.74
N GLY A 118 -11.50 15.83 -20.71
CA GLY A 118 -11.02 16.96 -19.89
C GLY A 118 -9.84 16.60 -19.00
N ASP A 119 -9.31 17.61 -18.33
CA ASP A 119 -8.17 17.44 -17.41
C ASP A 119 -8.65 16.81 -16.10
N MET A 120 -8.06 15.67 -15.75
CA MET A 120 -8.38 14.91 -14.53
C MET A 120 -7.09 14.38 -13.91
N ASP A 121 -7.11 14.16 -12.60
CA ASP A 121 -6.08 13.34 -11.97
C ASP A 121 -6.43 11.84 -12.04
N GLN A 122 -5.59 10.97 -11.50
CA GLN A 122 -5.79 9.52 -11.60
C GLN A 122 -7.05 9.05 -10.87
N VAL A 123 -7.38 9.66 -9.73
CA VAL A 123 -8.54 9.28 -8.93
C VAL A 123 -9.83 9.70 -9.63
N ASP A 124 -9.88 10.94 -10.11
CA ASP A 124 -11.00 11.46 -10.90
C ASP A 124 -11.21 10.63 -12.18
N LYS A 125 -10.13 10.25 -12.86
CA LYS A 125 -10.19 9.42 -14.06
C LYS A 125 -10.79 8.04 -13.79
N VAL A 126 -10.36 7.35 -12.73
CA VAL A 126 -10.91 6.05 -12.36
C VAL A 126 -12.39 6.15 -11.99
N LEU A 127 -12.77 7.18 -11.21
CA LEU A 127 -14.17 7.41 -10.86
C LEU A 127 -15.03 7.73 -12.09
N TRP A 128 -14.48 8.46 -13.06
CA TRP A 128 -15.15 8.74 -14.32
C TRP A 128 -15.37 7.46 -15.13
N ASP A 129 -14.34 6.63 -15.30
CA ASP A 129 -14.44 5.37 -16.06
C ASP A 129 -15.43 4.40 -15.43
N LEU A 130 -15.39 4.23 -14.11
CA LEU A 130 -16.32 3.33 -13.40
C LEU A 130 -17.79 3.72 -13.63
N LYS A 131 -18.07 5.01 -13.86
CA LYS A 131 -19.42 5.52 -14.13
C LYS A 131 -19.81 5.47 -15.61
N HIS A 132 -18.85 5.71 -16.52
CA HIS A 132 -19.16 5.97 -17.93
C HIS A 132 -18.65 4.88 -18.90
N ASP A 133 -17.62 4.12 -18.51
CA ASP A 133 -17.06 2.99 -19.27
C ASP A 133 -16.64 1.83 -18.33
N PRO A 134 -17.60 1.20 -17.62
CA PRO A 134 -17.31 0.15 -16.64
C PRO A 134 -16.73 -1.13 -17.26
N ALA A 135 -16.86 -1.32 -18.58
CA ALA A 135 -16.27 -2.44 -19.31
C ALA A 135 -14.81 -2.20 -19.70
N SER A 136 -14.30 -0.99 -19.46
CA SER A 136 -12.91 -0.65 -19.72
C SER A 136 -11.96 -1.60 -18.99
N ARG A 137 -11.02 -2.17 -19.74
CA ARG A 137 -9.91 -2.97 -19.20
C ARG A 137 -8.70 -2.10 -18.81
N ARG A 138 -8.91 -0.79 -18.69
CA ARG A 138 -7.85 0.21 -18.47
C ARG A 138 -8.09 1.05 -17.21
N ILE A 139 -9.01 0.64 -16.34
CA ILE A 139 -9.27 1.32 -15.07
C ILE A 139 -8.15 0.94 -14.09
N LEU A 140 -7.16 1.83 -13.96
CA LEU A 140 -5.93 1.61 -13.20
C LEU A 140 -5.44 2.93 -12.62
N THR A 141 -4.88 2.88 -11.42
CA THR A 141 -3.99 3.93 -10.87
C THR A 141 -2.57 3.38 -10.75
N ASN A 142 -1.56 4.22 -10.95
CA ASN A 142 -0.15 3.85 -10.79
C ASN A 142 0.60 4.88 -9.94
N LEU A 143 1.33 4.38 -8.94
CA LEU A 143 2.20 5.19 -8.08
C LEU A 143 3.67 5.10 -8.49
N TYR A 144 4.04 4.13 -9.32
CA TYR A 144 5.40 3.95 -9.81
C TYR A 144 5.61 4.78 -11.08
N ASN A 145 6.17 5.97 -10.90
CA ASN A 145 6.53 6.89 -11.97
C ASN A 145 8.06 6.90 -12.14
N HIS A 146 8.52 6.63 -13.36
CA HIS A 146 9.95 6.48 -13.68
C HIS A 146 10.63 7.80 -14.07
N HIS A 147 9.87 8.90 -14.10
CA HIS A 147 10.37 10.24 -14.41
C HIS A 147 10.70 11.07 -13.16
N ASP A 148 10.39 10.56 -11.97
CA ASP A 148 10.75 11.18 -10.69
C ASP A 148 12.15 10.77 -10.22
#